data_AF-A0A7J8M9E4-F1
#
_entry.id   AF-A0A7J8M9E4-F1
#
_cell.length_a   1.000
_cell.length_b   1.000
_cell.length_c   1.000
_cell.angle_alpha   90.00
_cell.angle_beta   90.00
_cell.angle_gamma   90.00
#
_symmetry.space_group_name_H-M   'P 1'
#
loop_
_entity.id
_entity.type
_entity.pdbx_description
1 polymer ?
#
loop_
_entity_poly.entity_id
_entity_poly.type
_entity_poly.pdbx_seq_one_letter_code
_entity_poly.pdbx_strand_id
1 'polypeptide(L)'
;MASLSEELSTEKDRVLRIGADFDNFRKRTERERLSLVANAQGEVLENLLPVLDNFERAKAQIKVKTEGEEKINNSYQSIYKQFMEILGSLGVEPVDTVGNPFDPMAKYRVGSLFSQVLDELSRIFRRLHEAIMQEDSTEFEEGIILQEFQKGFKLGDRLLRPAMVKVSAGPGPSKTEQGESSESADVGESKETSETAESSETTKTHREAESS
;
A
#
# COMPACT_ATOMS: atom_id res chain seq x y z
N MET A 1 74.89 -13.51 0.10
CA MET A 1 74.43 -12.10 0.20
C MET A 1 73.31 -11.83 -0.81
N ALA A 2 73.52 -12.06 -2.11
CA ALA A 2 72.51 -11.77 -3.14
C ALA A 2 71.18 -12.56 -3.00
N SER A 3 71.19 -13.89 -2.84
CA SER A 3 69.94 -14.67 -2.74
C SER A 3 69.12 -14.35 -1.48
N LEU A 4 69.80 -14.12 -0.36
CA LEU A 4 69.15 -13.75 0.90
C LEU A 4 68.39 -12.42 0.80
N SER A 5 68.92 -11.46 0.02
CA SER A 5 68.25 -10.17 -0.20
C SER A 5 67.04 -10.30 -1.11
N GLU A 6 67.10 -11.19 -2.10
CA GLU A 6 66.00 -11.46 -3.03
C GLU A 6 64.85 -12.19 -2.31
N GLU A 7 65.16 -13.23 -1.53
CA GLU A 7 64.20 -13.92 -0.65
C GLU A 7 63.53 -12.94 0.33
N LEU A 8 64.31 -12.07 0.98
CA LEU A 8 63.78 -11.04 1.88
C LEU A 8 62.83 -10.07 1.16
N SER A 9 63.11 -9.71 -0.09
CA SER A 9 62.23 -8.85 -0.89
C SER A 9 60.92 -9.57 -1.22
N THR A 10 60.98 -10.81 -1.68
CA THR A 10 59.79 -11.59 -2.02
C THR A 10 58.86 -11.81 -0.83
N GLU A 11 59.43 -12.05 0.36
CA GLU A 11 58.64 -12.23 1.58
C GLU A 11 58.05 -10.90 2.06
N LYS A 12 58.75 -9.77 1.90
CA LYS A 12 58.19 -8.44 2.18
C LYS A 12 56.99 -8.13 1.29
N ASP A 13 57.08 -8.42 -0.01
CA ASP A 13 55.97 -8.23 -0.95
C ASP A 13 54.78 -9.14 -0.61
N ARG A 14 55.07 -10.38 -0.18
CA ARG A 14 54.05 -11.31 0.30
C ARG A 14 53.35 -10.79 1.54
N VAL A 15 54.09 -10.29 2.52
CA VAL A 15 53.53 -9.70 3.75
C VAL A 15 52.69 -8.46 3.43
N LEU A 16 53.16 -7.57 2.56
CA LEU A 16 52.42 -6.39 2.12
C LEU A 16 51.10 -6.76 1.44
N ARG A 17 51.12 -7.77 0.56
CA ARG A 17 49.92 -8.27 -0.10
C ARG A 17 48.93 -8.90 0.88
N ILE A 18 49.40 -9.76 1.79
CA ILE A 18 48.54 -10.36 2.82
C ILE A 18 47.93 -9.27 3.71
N GLY A 19 48.70 -8.23 4.06
CA GLY A 19 48.18 -7.06 4.78
C GLY A 19 47.06 -6.35 4.02
N ALA A 20 47.23 -6.12 2.71
CA ALA A 20 46.21 -5.51 1.87
C ALA A 20 44.95 -6.39 1.73
N ASP A 21 45.12 -7.70 1.53
CA ASP A 21 44.01 -8.67 1.46
C ASP A 21 43.24 -8.73 2.78
N PHE A 22 43.95 -8.65 3.92
CA PHE A 22 43.34 -8.60 5.25
C PHE A 22 42.54 -7.32 5.48
N ASP A 23 43.09 -6.15 5.12
CA ASP A 23 42.38 -4.87 5.22
C ASP A 23 41.12 -4.84 4.34
N ASN A 24 41.21 -5.41 3.14
CA ASN A 24 40.06 -5.57 2.24
C ASN A 24 39.02 -6.51 2.83
N PHE A 25 39.43 -7.66 3.37
CA PHE A 25 38.55 -8.62 4.03
C PHE A 25 37.84 -8.00 5.23
N ARG A 26 38.56 -7.27 6.08
CA ARG A 26 37.99 -6.57 7.24
C ARG A 26 36.93 -5.55 6.82
N LYS A 27 37.26 -4.66 5.87
CA LYS A 27 36.32 -3.65 5.35
C LYS A 27 35.09 -4.29 4.71
N ARG A 28 35.27 -5.40 3.99
CA ARG A 28 34.15 -6.14 3.39
C ARG A 28 33.27 -6.78 4.47
N THR A 29 33.86 -7.48 5.42
CA THR A 29 33.15 -8.15 6.53
C THR A 29 32.34 -7.16 7.35
N GLU A 30 32.90 -5.98 7.64
CA GLU A 30 32.19 -4.92 8.38
C GLU A 30 30.96 -4.42 7.61
N ARG A 31 31.09 -4.17 6.30
CA ARG A 31 29.93 -3.80 5.45
C ARG A 31 28.89 -4.91 5.35
N GLU A 32 29.31 -6.16 5.18
CA GLU A 32 28.41 -7.31 5.13
C GLU A 32 27.64 -7.46 6.44
N ARG A 33 28.31 -7.32 7.59
CA ARG A 33 27.67 -7.37 8.91
C ARG A 33 26.60 -6.29 9.06
N LEU A 34 26.91 -5.05 8.68
CA LEU A 34 25.96 -3.93 8.75
C LEU A 34 24.75 -4.18 7.84
N SER A 35 24.99 -4.68 6.62
CA SER A 35 23.92 -5.04 5.68
C SER A 35 23.03 -6.15 6.23
N LEU A 36 23.60 -7.21 6.82
CA LEU A 36 22.83 -8.30 7.42
C LEU A 36 21.92 -7.82 8.55
N VAL A 37 22.42 -6.95 9.44
CA VAL A 37 21.62 -6.39 10.54
C VAL A 37 20.49 -5.52 10.00
N ALA A 38 20.78 -4.61 9.07
CA ALA A 38 19.77 -3.75 8.45
C ALA A 38 18.71 -4.57 7.68
N ASN A 39 19.13 -5.64 7.02
CA ASN A 39 18.24 -6.52 6.28
C ASN A 39 17.29 -7.27 7.21
N ALA A 40 17.83 -7.88 8.26
CA ALA A 40 17.06 -8.59 9.27
C ALA A 40 16.08 -7.65 10.01
N GLN A 41 16.51 -6.43 10.35
CA GLN A 41 15.64 -5.44 10.97
C GLN A 41 14.45 -5.09 10.06
N GLY A 42 14.70 -4.87 8.77
CA GLY A 42 13.64 -4.60 7.80
C GLY A 42 12.64 -5.75 7.67
N GLU A 43 13.12 -7.00 7.60
CA GLU A 43 12.24 -8.18 7.54
C GLU A 43 11.35 -8.32 8.78
N VAL A 44 11.90 -8.09 9.97
CA VAL A 44 11.11 -8.13 11.22
C VAL A 44 10.03 -7.05 11.22
N LEU A 45 10.37 -5.83 10.78
CA LEU A 45 9.44 -4.72 10.72
C LEU A 45 8.34 -4.96 9.69
N GLU A 46 8.67 -5.47 8.51
CA GLU A 46 7.71 -5.85 7.46
C GLU A 46 6.67 -6.85 7.99
N ASN A 47 7.11 -7.85 8.75
CA ASN A 47 6.22 -8.83 9.39
C ASN A 47 5.37 -8.24 10.52
N LEU A 48 5.78 -7.11 11.09
CA LEU A 48 5.08 -6.42 12.17
C LEU A 48 4.04 -5.42 11.65
N LEU A 49 4.20 -4.88 10.43
CA LEU A 49 3.25 -3.92 9.82
C LEU A 49 1.80 -4.42 9.75
N PRO A 50 1.48 -5.72 9.49
CA PRO A 50 0.11 -6.22 9.54
C PRO A 50 -0.57 -6.03 10.91
N VAL A 51 0.20 -6.02 11.99
CA VAL A 51 -0.32 -5.74 13.34
C VAL A 51 -0.73 -4.28 13.43
N LEU A 52 0.05 -3.36 12.86
CA LEU A 52 -0.33 -1.96 12.77
C LEU A 52 -1.63 -1.77 11.98
N ASP A 53 -1.79 -2.49 10.87
CA ASP A 53 -3.04 -2.43 10.10
C ASP A 53 -4.24 -2.95 10.89
N ASN A 54 -4.05 -3.96 11.75
CA ASN A 54 -5.10 -4.39 12.67
C ASN A 54 -5.50 -3.28 13.63
N PHE A 55 -4.53 -2.50 14.15
CA PHE A 55 -4.85 -1.31 14.91
C PHE A 55 -5.68 -0.36 14.03
N GLU A 56 -5.19 0.09 12.88
CA GLU A 56 -5.91 1.09 12.07
C GLU A 56 -7.32 0.65 11.68
N ARG A 57 -7.50 -0.62 11.33
CA ARG A 57 -8.81 -1.23 11.08
C ARG A 57 -9.71 -1.20 12.30
N ALA A 58 -9.19 -1.56 13.48
CA ALA A 58 -9.96 -1.49 14.73
C ALA A 58 -10.39 -0.05 15.03
N LYS A 59 -9.50 0.94 14.85
CA LYS A 59 -9.82 2.36 15.05
C LYS A 59 -11.00 2.82 14.18
N ALA A 60 -11.06 2.37 12.93
CA ALA A 60 -12.15 2.71 12.02
C ALA A 60 -13.50 2.08 12.42
N GLN A 61 -13.49 1.00 13.21
CA GLN A 61 -14.70 0.27 13.60
C GLN A 61 -15.22 0.67 14.99
N ILE A 62 -14.38 1.24 15.85
CA ILE A 62 -14.78 1.66 17.20
C ILE A 62 -15.82 2.79 17.12
N LYS A 63 -17.05 2.48 17.52
CA LYS A 63 -18.15 3.46 17.68
C LYS A 63 -18.42 3.63 19.16
N VAL A 64 -17.89 4.71 19.73
CA VAL A 64 -18.10 5.03 21.15
C VAL A 64 -19.52 5.56 21.34
N LYS A 65 -20.30 4.89 22.19
CA LYS A 65 -21.65 5.32 22.59
C LYS A 65 -21.78 5.49 24.11
N THR A 66 -20.94 4.79 24.87
CA THR A 66 -20.98 4.75 26.34
C THR A 66 -19.65 5.23 26.93
N GLU A 67 -19.68 5.84 28.12
CA GLU A 67 -18.48 6.29 28.85
C GLU A 67 -17.46 5.16 29.12
N GLY A 68 -17.94 3.93 29.31
CA GLY A 68 -17.08 2.75 29.44
C GLY A 68 -16.30 2.42 28.16
N GLU A 69 -16.92 2.60 26.99
CA GLU A 69 -16.29 2.38 25.68
C GLU A 69 -15.28 3.49 25.36
N GLU A 70 -15.52 4.71 25.85
CA GLU A 70 -14.59 5.82 25.71
C GLU A 70 -13.25 5.54 26.42
N LYS A 71 -13.30 4.99 27.65
CA LYS A 71 -12.10 4.58 28.40
C LYS A 71 -11.29 3.51 27.66
N ILE A 72 -11.97 2.57 27.01
CA ILE A 72 -11.33 1.53 26.18
C ILE A 72 -10.70 2.18 24.94
N ASN A 73 -11.41 3.07 24.26
CA ASN A 73 -10.88 3.80 23.10
C ASN A 73 -9.64 4.63 23.45
N ASN A 74 -9.63 5.33 24.58
CA ASN A 74 -8.47 6.11 25.03
C ASN A 74 -7.24 5.22 25.32
N SER A 75 -7.48 4.06 25.94
CA SER A 75 -6.44 3.07 26.20
C SER A 75 -5.87 2.51 24.88
N TYR A 76 -6.76 2.18 23.94
CA TYR A 76 -6.40 1.73 22.60
C TYR A 76 -5.57 2.78 21.83
N GLN A 77 -5.98 4.06 21.83
CA GLN A 77 -5.24 5.14 21.18
C GLN A 77 -3.85 5.34 21.79
N SER A 78 -3.73 5.17 23.11
CA SER A 78 -2.45 5.26 23.81
C SER A 78 -1.48 4.17 23.37
N ILE A 79 -1.97 2.92 23.22
CA ILE A 79 -1.16 1.79 22.74
C ILE A 79 -0.72 2.03 21.29
N TYR A 80 -1.64 2.47 20.42
CA TYR A 80 -1.29 2.81 19.03
C TYR A 80 -0.21 3.90 18.97
N LYS A 81 -0.33 4.95 19.79
CA LYS A 81 0.66 6.03 19.86
C LYS A 81 2.05 5.51 20.27
N GLN A 82 2.10 4.71 21.33
CA GLN A 82 3.36 4.09 21.79
C GLN A 82 3.98 3.21 20.72
N PHE A 83 3.16 2.44 20.00
CA PHE A 83 3.63 1.60 18.90
C PHE A 83 4.25 2.42 17.77
N MET A 84 3.61 3.53 17.38
CA MET A 84 4.14 4.47 16.38
C MET A 84 5.44 5.15 16.85
N GLU A 85 5.53 5.51 18.13
CA GLU A 85 6.75 6.07 18.72
C GLU A 85 7.92 5.08 18.68
N ILE A 86 7.66 3.79 18.98
CA ILE A 86 8.66 2.73 18.89
C ILE A 86 9.14 2.56 17.44
N LEU A 87 8.21 2.49 16.48
CA LEU A 87 8.55 2.43 15.06
C LEU A 87 9.41 3.63 14.63
N GLY A 88 9.02 4.85 15.03
CA GLY A 88 9.80 6.05 14.76
C GLY A 88 11.21 6.00 15.38
N SER A 89 11.34 5.48 16.60
CA SER A 89 12.64 5.33 17.26
C SER A 89 13.57 4.31 16.56
N LEU A 90 12.98 3.33 15.86
CA LEU A 90 13.70 2.36 15.04
C LEU A 90 14.06 2.91 13.65
N GLY A 91 13.69 4.16 13.34
CA GLY A 91 13.93 4.81 12.04
C GLY A 91 12.85 4.52 10.99
N VAL A 92 11.71 3.99 11.39
CA VAL A 92 10.57 3.74 10.50
C VAL A 92 9.73 5.00 10.38
N GLU A 93 9.54 5.47 9.15
CA GLU A 93 8.75 6.65 8.83
C GLU A 93 7.57 6.27 7.94
N PRO A 94 6.38 6.87 8.15
CA PRO A 94 5.27 6.71 7.23
C PRO A 94 5.60 7.37 5.87
N VAL A 95 5.04 6.81 4.80
CA VAL A 95 5.10 7.40 3.46
C VAL A 95 4.05 8.51 3.34
N ASP A 96 4.42 9.65 2.78
CA ASP A 96 3.50 10.76 2.55
C ASP A 96 2.51 10.41 1.43
N THR A 97 1.20 10.54 1.68
CA THR A 97 0.15 10.08 0.74
C THR A 97 -0.80 11.19 0.31
N VAL A 98 -1.85 11.44 1.08
CA VAL A 98 -2.99 12.27 0.69
C VAL A 98 -2.57 13.69 0.29
N GLY A 99 -3.05 14.15 -0.86
CA GLY A 99 -2.75 15.47 -1.41
C GLY A 99 -1.43 15.56 -2.18
N ASN A 100 -0.58 14.53 -2.12
CA ASN A 100 0.64 14.48 -2.92
C ASN A 100 0.39 13.80 -4.28
N PRO A 101 1.22 14.10 -5.30
CA PRO A 101 1.23 13.33 -6.53
C PRO A 101 1.65 11.87 -6.28
N PHE A 102 0.92 10.93 -6.88
CA PHE A 102 1.23 9.50 -6.86
C PHE A 102 2.60 9.19 -7.49
N ASP A 103 2.96 9.92 -8.54
CA ASP A 103 4.31 9.92 -9.11
C ASP A 103 4.78 11.38 -9.20
N PRO A 104 5.62 11.84 -8.24
CA PRO A 104 6.13 13.22 -8.22
C PRO A 104 6.88 13.61 -9.49
N MET A 105 7.40 12.63 -10.23
CA MET A 105 8.20 12.86 -11.43
C MET A 105 7.41 12.70 -12.74
N ALA A 106 6.17 12.17 -12.70
CA ALA A 106 5.37 11.95 -13.91
C ALA A 106 5.15 13.23 -14.72
N LYS A 107 5.01 14.38 -14.05
CA LYS A 107 4.84 15.70 -14.68
C LYS A 107 6.05 16.15 -15.50
N TYR A 108 7.26 15.68 -15.17
CA TYR A 108 8.51 16.10 -15.80
C TYR A 108 8.97 15.18 -16.95
N ARG A 109 8.20 14.12 -17.26
CA ARG A 109 8.54 13.12 -18.29
C ARG A 109 8.45 13.65 -19.74
N VAL A 110 8.10 14.92 -19.93
CA VAL A 110 7.87 15.50 -21.26
C VAL A 110 9.20 15.97 -21.88
N GLY A 111 9.78 15.12 -22.74
CA GLY A 111 10.46 15.52 -23.98
C GLY A 111 11.79 16.29 -23.92
N SER A 112 12.41 16.52 -22.75
CA SER A 112 13.68 17.25 -22.66
C SER A 112 14.82 16.32 -22.25
N LEU A 113 16.00 16.51 -22.84
CA LEU A 113 17.25 15.72 -22.73
C LEU A 113 17.83 15.56 -21.29
N PHE A 114 17.06 15.78 -20.24
CA PHE A 114 17.51 15.77 -18.86
C PHE A 114 17.38 14.39 -18.19
N SER A 115 18.48 13.65 -18.33
CA SER A 115 19.13 12.77 -17.33
C SER A 115 18.48 11.42 -16.97
N GLN A 116 19.26 10.36 -17.22
CA GLN A 116 19.12 9.03 -16.60
C GLN A 116 19.02 9.11 -15.06
N VAL A 117 19.61 10.14 -14.43
CA VAL A 117 19.55 10.40 -12.98
C VAL A 117 18.12 10.71 -12.49
N LEU A 118 17.33 11.46 -13.28
CA LEU A 118 15.93 11.77 -12.94
C LEU A 118 15.01 10.55 -13.16
N ASP A 119 15.32 9.66 -14.12
CA ASP A 119 14.58 8.39 -14.29
C ASP A 119 14.84 7.43 -13.12
N GLU A 120 16.06 7.43 -12.58
CA GLU A 120 16.41 6.61 -11.40
C GLU A 120 15.70 7.11 -10.14
N LEU A 121 15.64 8.43 -9.92
CA LEU A 121 14.81 9.04 -8.87
C LEU A 121 13.32 8.78 -9.07
N SER A 122 12.83 8.82 -10.31
CA SER A 122 11.44 8.47 -10.67
C SER A 122 11.11 7.03 -10.28
N ARG A 123 12.01 6.06 -10.51
CA ARG A 123 11.80 4.65 -10.13
C ARG A 123 11.77 4.45 -8.62
N ILE A 124 12.58 5.20 -7.87
CA ILE A 124 12.58 5.17 -6.41
C ILE A 124 11.26 5.73 -5.86
N PHE A 125 10.83 6.89 -6.37
CA PHE A 125 9.58 7.52 -5.93
C PHE A 125 8.32 6.73 -6.31
N ARG A 126 8.28 6.13 -7.51
CA ARG A 126 7.16 5.29 -7.95
C ARG A 126 6.94 4.04 -7.08
N ARG A 127 7.96 3.61 -6.32
CA ARG A 127 7.82 2.48 -5.39
C ARG A 127 7.10 2.87 -4.11
N LEU A 128 6.98 4.15 -3.76
CA LEU A 128 6.42 4.57 -2.47
C LEU A 128 4.91 4.30 -2.36
N HIS A 129 4.20 4.29 -3.49
CA HIS A 129 2.75 4.16 -3.55
C HIS A 129 2.31 3.04 -4.49
N GLU A 130 1.24 2.35 -4.11
CA GLU A 130 0.55 1.36 -4.92
C GLU A 130 -0.90 1.82 -5.14
N ALA A 131 -1.22 2.22 -6.38
CA ALA A 131 -2.56 2.66 -6.72
C ALA A 131 -3.47 1.44 -6.93
N ILE A 132 -4.46 1.28 -6.05
CA ILE A 132 -5.42 0.16 -6.11
C ILE A 132 -6.75 0.53 -6.76
N MET A 133 -7.06 1.82 -6.79
CA MET A 133 -8.31 2.34 -7.33
C MET A 133 -8.08 3.72 -7.95
N GLN A 134 -8.90 4.05 -8.94
CA GLN A 134 -9.01 5.40 -9.49
C GLN A 134 -10.43 5.93 -9.31
N GLU A 135 -10.57 7.23 -9.11
CA GLU A 135 -11.85 7.91 -9.02
C GLU A 135 -11.79 9.22 -9.81
N ASP A 136 -12.82 9.49 -10.60
CA ASP A 136 -12.94 10.74 -11.33
C ASP A 136 -13.09 11.90 -10.34
N SER A 137 -12.32 12.96 -10.53
CA SER A 137 -12.37 14.15 -9.69
C SER A 137 -12.29 15.41 -10.53
N THR A 138 -13.24 16.30 -10.34
CA THR A 138 -13.19 17.66 -10.87
C THR A 138 -12.35 18.60 -10.01
N GLU A 139 -12.04 18.19 -8.78
CA GLU A 139 -11.29 18.97 -7.80
C GLU A 139 -9.77 18.75 -7.92
N PHE A 140 -9.35 17.52 -8.22
CA PHE A 140 -7.94 17.14 -8.26
C PHE A 140 -7.50 16.66 -9.64
N GLU A 141 -6.32 17.13 -10.09
CA GLU A 141 -5.68 16.68 -11.32
C GLU A 141 -5.43 15.16 -11.33
N GLU A 142 -5.31 14.59 -12.52
CA GLU A 142 -4.96 13.18 -12.70
C GLU A 142 -3.65 12.84 -11.96
N GLY A 143 -3.64 11.71 -11.26
CA GLY A 143 -2.47 11.22 -10.54
C GLY A 143 -2.26 11.83 -9.16
N ILE A 144 -3.17 12.65 -8.64
CA ILE A 144 -3.16 13.08 -7.23
C ILE A 144 -3.74 11.98 -6.33
N ILE A 145 -3.11 11.73 -5.18
CA ILE A 145 -3.62 10.79 -4.18
C ILE A 145 -4.81 11.41 -3.44
N LEU A 146 -5.99 10.79 -3.61
CA LEU A 146 -7.24 11.22 -2.98
C LEU A 146 -7.40 10.63 -1.58
N GLN A 147 -7.01 9.36 -1.42
CA GLN A 147 -7.25 8.64 -0.18
C GLN A 147 -6.20 7.55 0.04
N GLU A 148 -5.76 7.41 1.28
CA GLU A 148 -4.95 6.29 1.76
C GLU A 148 -5.85 5.18 2.31
N PHE A 149 -5.71 3.96 1.78
CA PHE A 149 -6.39 2.76 2.28
C PHE A 149 -5.54 1.99 3.27
N GLN A 150 -4.22 2.03 3.09
CA GLN A 150 -3.25 1.39 3.98
C GLN A 150 -1.96 2.20 3.96
N LYS A 151 -1.42 2.49 5.15
CA LYS A 151 -0.18 3.25 5.29
C LYS A 151 1.01 2.52 4.70
N GLY A 152 1.84 3.27 3.98
CA GLY A 152 3.17 2.83 3.57
C GLY A 152 4.21 3.19 4.62
N PHE A 153 5.29 2.43 4.69
CA PHE A 153 6.38 2.67 5.62
C PHE A 153 7.75 2.46 4.96
N LYS A 154 8.72 3.27 5.36
CA LYS A 154 10.13 3.18 4.96
C LYS A 154 11.04 3.18 6.19
N LEU A 155 12.19 2.53 6.08
CA LEU A 155 13.27 2.50 7.07
C LEU A 155 14.50 3.14 6.44
N GLY A 156 14.77 4.40 6.75
CA GLY A 156 15.76 5.20 6.01
C GLY A 156 15.43 5.23 4.51
N ASP A 157 16.35 4.75 3.68
CA ASP A 157 16.17 4.67 2.21
C ASP A 157 15.49 3.38 1.74
N ARG A 158 15.29 2.40 2.65
CA ARG A 158 14.62 1.14 2.31
C ARG A 158 13.12 1.30 2.46
N LEU A 159 12.38 1.09 1.38
CA LEU A 159 10.94 0.90 1.46
C LEU A 159 10.63 -0.46 2.11
N LEU A 160 9.82 -0.45 3.17
CA LEU A 160 9.33 -1.68 3.81
C LEU A 160 8.03 -2.15 3.15
N ARG A 161 7.12 -1.20 2.91
CA ARG A 161 5.84 -1.48 2.23
C ARG A 161 5.32 -0.20 1.57
N PRO A 162 4.84 -0.27 0.31
CA PRO A 162 4.20 0.88 -0.32
C PRO A 162 2.90 1.25 0.39
N ALA A 163 2.50 2.51 0.27
CA ALA A 163 1.17 2.92 0.71
C ALA A 163 0.14 2.53 -0.35
N MET A 164 -0.96 1.87 0.05
CA MET A 164 -2.04 1.55 -0.88
C MET A 164 -3.01 2.72 -0.93
N VAL A 165 -3.19 3.26 -2.12
CA VAL A 165 -3.88 4.54 -2.31
C VAL A 165 -4.91 4.48 -3.43
N LYS A 166 -5.90 5.36 -3.33
CA LYS A 166 -6.80 5.73 -4.42
C LYS A 166 -6.33 7.06 -5.01
N VAL A 167 -6.27 7.11 -6.33
CA VAL A 167 -5.77 8.28 -7.07
C VAL A 167 -6.85 8.89 -7.96
N SER A 168 -6.73 10.17 -8.26
CA SER A 168 -7.61 10.86 -9.21
C SER A 168 -7.33 10.41 -10.64
N ALA A 169 -8.39 10.13 -11.41
CA ALA A 169 -8.33 9.95 -12.86
C ALA A 169 -8.44 11.30 -13.62
N GLY A 170 -8.45 12.42 -12.90
CA GLY A 170 -8.80 13.74 -13.43
C GLY A 170 -10.32 13.88 -13.63
N PRO A 171 -10.77 14.95 -14.32
CA PRO A 171 -12.20 15.26 -14.49
C PRO A 171 -12.99 14.27 -15.37
N GLY A 172 -12.41 13.11 -15.73
CA GLY A 172 -12.99 12.12 -16.62
C GLY A 172 -13.15 12.64 -18.07
N PRO A 173 -13.48 11.76 -19.03
CA PRO A 173 -13.95 12.22 -20.33
C PRO A 173 -15.29 12.91 -20.11
N SER A 174 -15.32 14.24 -20.26
CA SER A 174 -16.51 15.10 -20.35
C SER A 174 -17.82 14.31 -20.39
N LYS A 175 -18.61 14.36 -19.32
CA LYS A 175 -20.07 14.31 -19.46
C LYS A 175 -20.45 15.54 -20.27
N THR A 176 -20.37 15.40 -21.59
CA THR A 176 -20.96 16.34 -22.54
C THR A 176 -22.45 16.32 -22.23
N GLU A 177 -22.97 17.49 -21.91
CA GLU A 177 -24.37 17.79 -21.69
C GLU A 177 -25.29 16.95 -22.61
N GLN A 178 -26.01 15.98 -22.05
CA GLN A 178 -27.25 15.53 -22.66
C GLN A 178 -28.35 16.35 -22.03
N GLY A 179 -28.77 17.35 -22.81
CA GLY A 179 -29.89 18.22 -22.52
C GLY A 179 -31.18 17.43 -22.30
N GLU A 180 -32.04 18.10 -21.57
CA GLU A 180 -33.46 17.81 -21.43
C GLU A 180 -34.09 17.48 -22.79
N SER A 181 -34.78 16.36 -22.88
CA SER A 181 -35.98 16.24 -23.68
C SER A 181 -37.06 15.61 -22.81
N SER A 182 -37.78 16.46 -22.09
CA SER A 182 -39.16 16.20 -21.75
C SER A 182 -39.98 16.26 -23.05
N GLU A 183 -40.56 15.14 -23.47
CA GLU A 183 -41.77 15.19 -24.27
C GLU A 183 -42.67 14.01 -23.88
N SER A 184 -43.83 14.37 -23.35
CA SER A 184 -44.95 13.51 -23.00
C SER A 184 -46.03 13.63 -24.06
N ALA A 185 -46.51 12.50 -24.61
CA ALA A 185 -47.88 12.22 -25.08
C ALA A 185 -47.85 10.87 -25.85
N ASP A 186 -48.56 9.81 -25.42
CA ASP A 186 -49.97 9.50 -25.76
C ASP A 186 -50.12 9.10 -27.25
N VAL A 187 -50.72 8.00 -27.73
CA VAL A 187 -51.57 6.92 -27.22
C VAL A 187 -51.53 5.78 -28.27
N GLY A 188 -51.89 4.54 -27.89
CA GLY A 188 -52.08 3.46 -28.88
C GLY A 188 -52.41 2.10 -28.30
N GLU A 189 -53.59 1.98 -27.68
CA GLU A 189 -54.22 0.75 -27.22
C GLU A 189 -54.58 -0.19 -28.39
N SER A 190 -54.37 -1.50 -28.23
CA SER A 190 -55.26 -2.52 -28.78
C SER A 190 -55.15 -3.85 -28.00
N LYS A 191 -56.27 -4.14 -27.32
CA LYS A 191 -56.72 -5.44 -26.77
C LYS A 191 -56.81 -6.54 -27.84
N GLU A 192 -56.63 -7.78 -27.40
CA GLU A 192 -57.56 -8.93 -27.51
C GLU A 192 -56.89 -10.11 -26.74
N THR A 193 -57.30 -10.51 -25.52
CA THR A 193 -58.47 -11.31 -25.07
C THR A 193 -58.62 -12.70 -25.70
N SER A 194 -58.51 -13.75 -24.86
CA SER A 194 -59.46 -14.88 -24.68
C SER A 194 -58.69 -16.08 -24.05
N GLU A 195 -58.88 -16.42 -22.76
CA GLU A 195 -59.94 -17.29 -22.18
C GLU A 195 -59.50 -18.78 -22.07
N THR A 196 -59.31 -19.27 -20.83
CA THR A 196 -60.09 -20.33 -20.10
C THR A 196 -59.71 -21.77 -20.50
N ALA A 197 -59.73 -22.83 -19.68
CA ALA A 197 -60.42 -23.22 -18.45
C ALA A 197 -59.51 -24.25 -17.70
N GLU A 198 -59.39 -24.26 -16.36
CA GLU A 198 -60.29 -24.83 -15.34
C GLU A 198 -60.37 -26.38 -15.28
N SER A 199 -59.89 -26.93 -14.16
CA SER A 199 -60.41 -28.08 -13.39
C SER A 199 -59.45 -28.26 -12.19
N SER A 200 -59.78 -27.91 -10.93
CA SER A 200 -60.67 -28.60 -9.97
C SER A 200 -60.28 -30.09 -9.83
N GLU A 201 -60.12 -30.72 -8.66
CA GLU A 201 -60.88 -30.64 -7.42
C GLU A 201 -60.18 -31.49 -6.31
N THR A 202 -60.10 -30.92 -5.10
CA THR A 202 -60.50 -31.48 -3.78
C THR A 202 -60.08 -32.86 -3.20
N THR A 203 -59.60 -32.73 -1.94
CA THR A 203 -60.03 -33.43 -0.68
C THR A 203 -59.42 -34.80 -0.35
N LYS A 204 -59.27 -35.26 0.91
CA LYS A 204 -59.68 -34.85 2.27
C LYS A 204 -58.94 -35.73 3.30
N THR A 205 -58.66 -35.20 4.52
CA THR A 205 -58.72 -35.87 5.86
C THR A 205 -57.81 -37.10 6.15
N HIS A 206 -57.36 -37.46 7.37
CA HIS A 206 -57.70 -37.13 8.76
C HIS A 206 -56.60 -37.68 9.73
N ARG A 207 -56.39 -36.97 10.86
CA ARG A 207 -56.31 -37.43 12.29
C ARG A 207 -55.15 -38.26 12.88
N GLU A 208 -54.72 -37.77 14.08
CA GLU A 208 -54.38 -38.43 15.37
C GLU A 208 -53.26 -39.50 15.38
N ALA A 209 -52.51 -39.81 16.43
CA ALA A 209 -52.11 -39.29 17.75
C ALA A 209 -51.14 -40.37 18.32
N GLU A 210 -50.64 -40.21 19.54
CA GLU A 210 -49.82 -41.15 20.35
C GLU A 210 -48.30 -41.07 20.11
N SER A 211 -47.51 -40.51 21.04
CA SER A 211 -47.12 -41.02 22.37
C SER A 211 -46.11 -42.18 22.30
N SER A 212 -44.83 -41.85 22.40
CA SER A 212 -43.84 -42.47 23.31
C SER A 212 -42.55 -41.64 23.30
#